data_AF-A0A0R3ND68-F1
#
_entry.id   AF-A0A0R3ND68-F1
#
_cell.length_a   1.000
_cell.length_b   1.000
_cell.length_c   1.000
_cell.angle_alpha   90.00
_cell.angle_beta   90.00
_cell.angle_gamma   90.00
#
_symmetry.space_group_name_H-M   'P 1'
#
loop_
_entity.id
_entity.type
_entity.pdbx_description
1 polymer ?
#
loop_
_entity_poly.entity_id
_entity_poly.type
_entity_poly.pdbx_seq_one_letter_code
_entity_poly.pdbx_strand_id
1 'polypeptide(L)'
;MLVSINQMDASLISLGTVLHNAALMSQAAIDAIPENADVADEINVIELAIAPVDALAQLILRMPCKSDAGRAVRSRAQAWMDSRYWTAAEIAA
;
A
#
# COMPACT_ATOMS: atom_id res chain seq x y z
N MET A 1 -6.85 10.09 26.19
CA MET A 1 -6.10 10.80 25.13
C MET A 1 -7.02 10.90 23.93
N LEU A 2 -7.71 12.04 23.79
CA LEU A 2 -8.69 12.28 22.71
C LEU A 2 -7.94 12.79 21.47
N VAL A 3 -7.33 11.88 20.70
CA VAL A 3 -7.07 12.21 19.29
C VAL A 3 -8.45 12.44 18.68
N SER A 4 -8.74 13.69 18.30
CA SER A 4 -10.04 14.03 17.71
C SER A 4 -10.26 13.15 16.49
N ILE A 5 -11.45 12.59 16.35
CA ILE A 5 -11.81 11.61 15.31
C ILE A 5 -11.41 12.12 13.90
N ASN A 6 -11.49 13.42 13.67
CA ASN A 6 -11.07 14.07 12.42
C ASN A 6 -9.57 13.94 12.12
N GLN A 7 -8.71 13.87 13.14
CA GLN A 7 -7.26 13.70 12.96
C GLN A 7 -6.91 12.26 12.55
N MET A 8 -7.62 11.24 13.07
CA MET A 8 -7.37 9.84 12.71
C MET A 8 -7.72 9.57 11.24
N ASP A 9 -8.85 10.09 10.77
CA ASP A 9 -9.25 9.93 9.38
C ASP A 9 -8.35 10.75 8.43
N ALA A 10 -7.90 11.94 8.83
CA ALA A 10 -6.91 12.71 8.08
C ALA A 10 -5.56 11.97 7.96
N SER A 11 -5.10 11.33 9.04
CA SER A 11 -3.90 10.48 9.01
C SER A 11 -4.07 9.28 8.09
N LEU A 12 -5.24 8.62 8.11
CA LEU A 12 -5.54 7.53 7.18
C LEU A 12 -5.48 8.00 5.72
N ILE A 13 -6.10 9.13 5.38
CA ILE A 13 -6.08 9.67 4.02
C ILE A 13 -4.64 9.94 3.57
N SER A 14 -3.82 10.59 4.41
CA SER A 14 -2.41 10.84 4.12
C SER A 14 -1.64 9.54 3.91
N LEU A 15 -1.84 8.55 4.77
CA LEU A 15 -1.23 7.22 4.63
C LEU A 15 -1.68 6.49 3.36
N GLY A 16 -2.92 6.71 2.90
CA GLY A 16 -3.41 6.18 1.63
C GLY A 16 -2.61 6.70 0.42
N THR A 17 -2.23 7.98 0.42
CA THR A 17 -1.35 8.55 -0.61
C THR A 17 0.07 7.96 -0.50
N VAL A 18 0.59 7.83 0.71
CA VAL A 18 1.92 7.23 0.94
C VAL A 18 1.95 5.76 0.50
N LEU A 19 0.91 4.99 0.79
CA LEU A 19 0.75 3.61 0.32
C LEU A 19 0.80 3.54 -1.22
N HIS A 20 0.08 4.45 -1.89
CA HIS A 20 0.05 4.47 -3.35
C HIS A 20 1.41 4.80 -3.97
N ASN A 21 2.09 5.82 -3.44
CA ASN A 21 3.43 6.16 -3.90
C ASN A 21 4.43 5.02 -3.65
N ALA A 22 4.35 4.35 -2.49
CA ALA A 22 5.18 3.20 -2.19
C ALA A 22 4.91 2.03 -3.16
N ALA A 23 3.64 1.77 -3.50
CA ALA A 23 3.27 0.73 -4.48
C ALA A 23 3.83 1.05 -5.87
N LEU A 24 3.76 2.31 -6.33
CA LEU A 24 4.37 2.73 -7.60
C LEU A 24 5.89 2.57 -7.60
N MET A 25 6.55 2.93 -6.49
CA MET A 25 8.01 2.74 -6.36
C MET A 25 8.39 1.26 -6.35
N SER A 26 7.61 0.42 -5.67
CA SER A 26 7.78 -1.03 -5.66
C SER A 26 7.67 -1.60 -7.08
N GLN A 27 6.63 -1.20 -7.82
CA GLN A 27 6.48 -1.58 -9.23
C GLN A 27 7.68 -1.16 -10.07
N ALA A 28 8.11 0.10 -9.96
CA ALA A 28 9.27 0.60 -10.70
C ALA A 28 10.57 -0.15 -10.37
N ALA A 29 10.75 -0.58 -9.13
CA ALA A 29 11.91 -1.39 -8.72
C ALA A 29 11.85 -2.81 -9.30
N ILE A 30 10.67 -3.41 -9.35
CA ILE A 30 10.44 -4.73 -9.95
C ILE A 30 10.63 -4.68 -11.47
N ASP A 31 10.08 -3.66 -12.13
CA ASP A 31 10.21 -3.45 -13.59
C ASP A 31 11.68 -3.17 -14.00
N ALA A 32 12.54 -2.76 -13.06
CA ALA A 32 13.95 -2.52 -13.29
C ALA A 32 14.83 -3.77 -13.13
N ILE A 33 14.26 -4.92 -12.74
CA ILE A 33 15.00 -6.18 -12.64
C ILE A 33 15.46 -6.61 -14.05
N PRO A 34 16.77 -6.88 -14.26
CA PRO A 34 17.26 -7.35 -15.55
C PRO A 34 16.65 -8.71 -15.93
N GLU A 35 16.30 -8.89 -17.21
CA GLU A 35 15.73 -10.15 -17.73
C GLU A 35 16.65 -11.38 -17.55
N ASN A 36 17.94 -11.14 -17.28
CA ASN A 36 18.95 -12.17 -17.07
C ASN A 36 19.41 -12.29 -15.61
N ALA A 37 18.68 -11.69 -14.67
CA ALA A 37 18.93 -11.90 -13.25
C ALA A 37 18.74 -13.38 -12.88
N ASP A 38 19.50 -13.85 -11.90
CA ASP A 38 19.23 -15.16 -11.31
C ASP A 38 17.93 -15.10 -10.50
N VAL A 39 17.19 -16.21 -10.48
CA VAL A 39 15.89 -16.31 -9.79
C VAL A 39 16.01 -15.92 -8.30
N ALA A 40 17.13 -16.23 -7.63
CA ALA A 40 17.30 -15.86 -6.24
C ALA A 40 17.43 -14.33 -6.06
N ASP A 41 18.11 -13.66 -6.99
CA ASP A 41 18.25 -12.21 -6.97
C ASP A 41 16.91 -11.53 -7.31
N GLU A 42 16.15 -12.06 -8.27
CA GLU A 42 14.81 -11.56 -8.59
C GLU A 42 13.89 -11.61 -7.37
N ILE A 43 13.82 -12.75 -6.68
CA ILE A 43 13.01 -12.92 -5.47
C ILE A 43 13.45 -11.92 -4.40
N ASN A 44 14.75 -11.80 -4.13
CA ASN A 44 15.26 -10.90 -3.12
C ASN A 44 14.93 -9.43 -3.45
N VAL A 45 15.05 -9.01 -4.70
CA VAL A 45 14.67 -7.64 -5.11
C VAL A 45 13.16 -7.42 -4.96
N ILE A 46 12.33 -8.37 -5.36
CA ILE A 46 10.87 -8.28 -5.20
C ILE A 46 10.51 -8.15 -3.72
N GLU A 47 11.05 -9.01 -2.85
CA GLU A 47 10.79 -8.97 -1.40
C GLU A 47 11.18 -7.62 -0.78
N LEU A 48 12.36 -7.10 -1.15
CA LEU A 48 12.82 -5.79 -0.69
C LEU A 48 11.95 -4.64 -1.23
N ALA A 49 11.50 -4.74 -2.49
CA ALA A 49 10.66 -3.73 -3.12
C ALA A 49 9.26 -3.66 -2.50
N ILE A 50 8.66 -4.80 -2.12
CA ILE A 50 7.30 -4.84 -1.57
C ILE A 50 7.25 -4.58 -0.06
N ALA A 51 8.32 -4.89 0.69
CA ALA A 51 8.39 -4.73 2.14
C ALA A 51 7.86 -3.39 2.70
N PRO A 52 8.20 -2.21 2.16
CA PRO A 52 7.65 -0.95 2.66
C PRO A 52 6.14 -0.81 2.43
N VAL A 53 5.62 -1.35 1.32
CA VAL A 53 4.19 -1.32 1.00
C VAL A 53 3.42 -2.24 1.95
N ASP A 54 3.95 -3.43 2.22
CA ASP A 54 3.40 -4.38 3.19
C ASP A 54 3.33 -3.77 4.59
N ALA A 55 4.41 -3.12 5.04
CA ALA A 55 4.45 -2.49 6.35
C ALA A 55 3.40 -1.38 6.47
N LEU A 56 3.22 -0.56 5.43
CA LEU A 56 2.20 0.50 5.39
C LEU A 56 0.78 -0.06 5.35
N ALA A 57 0.53 -1.08 4.52
CA ALA A 57 -0.77 -1.72 4.42
C ALA A 57 -1.20 -2.31 5.78
N GLN A 58 -0.29 -3.01 6.46
CA GLN A 58 -0.53 -3.54 7.81
C GLN A 58 -0.79 -2.44 8.84
N LEU A 59 -0.05 -1.33 8.78
CA LEU A 59 -0.28 -0.18 9.67
C LEU A 59 -1.69 0.39 9.47
N ILE A 60 -2.07 0.67 8.22
CA ILE A 60 -3.39 1.21 7.85
C ILE A 60 -4.50 0.28 8.33
N LEU A 61 -4.37 -1.03 8.13
CA LEU A 61 -5.39 -2.01 8.52
C LEU A 61 -5.64 -2.08 10.03
N ARG A 62 -4.63 -1.74 10.84
CA ARG A 62 -4.72 -1.68 12.31
C ARG A 62 -5.32 -0.37 12.84
N MET A 63 -5.40 0.67 12.00
CA MET A 63 -5.94 1.96 12.43
C MET A 63 -7.48 1.94 12.47
N PRO A 64 -8.09 2.52 13.52
CA PRO A 64 -9.54 2.72 13.53
C PRO A 64 -9.93 3.73 12.46
N CYS A 65 -11.04 3.48 11.76
CA CYS A 65 -11.62 4.41 10.79
C CYS A 65 -13.12 4.58 11.08
N LYS A 66 -13.66 5.79 10.85
CA LYS A 66 -15.10 6.04 11.02
C LYS A 66 -15.75 6.66 9.79
N SER A 67 -15.02 7.42 8.98
CA SER A 67 -15.49 7.94 7.68
C SER A 67 -15.44 6.92 6.56
N ASP A 68 -16.19 7.20 5.49
CA ASP A 68 -16.11 6.46 4.22
C ASP A 68 -14.73 6.59 3.56
N ALA A 69 -14.13 7.79 3.61
CA ALA A 69 -12.79 8.01 3.08
C ALA A 69 -11.73 7.13 3.79
N GLY A 70 -11.77 7.05 5.13
CA GLY A 70 -10.91 6.16 5.88
C GLY A 70 -11.16 4.68 5.57
N ARG A 71 -12.42 4.28 5.36
CA ARG A 71 -12.78 2.92 4.90
C ARG A 71 -12.23 2.61 3.52
N ALA A 72 -12.29 3.56 2.57
CA ALA A 72 -11.75 3.38 1.22
C ALA A 72 -10.23 3.14 1.25
N VAL A 73 -9.49 3.91 2.06
CA VAL A 73 -8.05 3.69 2.23
C VAL A 73 -7.75 2.31 2.83
N ARG A 74 -8.52 1.88 3.84
CA ARG A 74 -8.36 0.52 4.39
C ARG A 74 -8.69 -0.57 3.37
N SER A 75 -9.73 -0.37 2.54
CA SER A 75 -10.06 -1.28 1.44
C SER A 75 -8.89 -1.41 0.46
N ARG A 76 -8.27 -0.29 0.10
CA ARG A 76 -7.08 -0.27 -0.76
C ARG A 76 -5.89 -0.99 -0.13
N ALA A 77 -5.63 -0.79 1.17
CA ALA A 77 -4.61 -1.54 1.90
C ALA A 77 -4.91 -3.04 1.95
N GLN A 78 -6.18 -3.43 2.12
CA GLN A 78 -6.58 -4.84 2.05
C GLN A 78 -6.38 -5.42 0.64
N ALA A 79 -6.68 -4.65 -0.41
CA ALA A 79 -6.45 -5.08 -1.78
C ALA A 79 -4.95 -5.35 -2.05
N TRP A 80 -4.04 -4.62 -1.43
CA TRP A 80 -2.61 -4.94 -1.43
C TRP A 80 -2.33 -6.31 -0.81
N MET A 81 -2.80 -6.53 0.42
CA MET A 81 -2.60 -7.81 1.12
C MET A 81 -3.20 -9.02 0.37
N ASP A 82 -4.30 -8.79 -0.35
CA ASP A 82 -4.97 -9.83 -1.15
C ASP A 82 -4.37 -9.99 -2.55
N SER A 83 -3.28 -9.29 -2.88
CA SER A 83 -2.67 -9.24 -4.23
C SER A 83 -3.64 -8.77 -5.33
N ARG A 84 -4.66 -7.99 -4.97
CA ARG A 84 -5.69 -7.42 -5.87
C ARG A 84 -5.53 -5.92 -6.10
N TYR A 85 -4.49 -5.30 -5.56
CA TYR A 85 -4.29 -3.85 -5.58
C TYR A 85 -4.36 -3.23 -6.98
N TRP A 86 -3.71 -3.86 -7.95
CA TRP A 86 -3.69 -3.41 -9.34
C TRP A 86 -4.85 -3.96 -10.17
N THR A 87 -5.63 -4.91 -9.63
CA THR A 87 -6.71 -5.61 -10.35
C THR A 87 -8.06 -4.91 -10.25
N ALA A 88 -8.21 -3.98 -9.31
CA ALA A 88 -9.47 -3.30 -9.10
C ALA A 88 -9.58 -2.07 -10.00
N ALA A 89 -10.73 -1.94 -10.64
CA ALA A 89 -11.16 -0.82 -11.47
C ALA A 89 -11.30 0.53 -10.71
N GLU A 90 -10.39 0.85 -9.79
CA GLU A 90 -10.44 2.02 -8.88
C GLU A 90 -9.25 2.99 -9.07
N ILE A 91 -8.65 3.02 -10.27
CA ILE A 91 -7.81 4.16 -10.71
C ILE A 91 -8.69 5.28 -11.30
N ALA A 92 -9.99 5.02 -11.51
CA ALA A 92 -10.94 5.99 -12.07
C ALA A 92 -12.19 6.15 -11.20
N ALA A 93 -12.08 6.94 -10.13
CA ALA A 93 -13.19 7.70 -9.54
C ALA A 93 -12.64 8.93 -8.82
#